data_AF-A0A7C9DI89-F1
#
_entry.id   AF-A0A7C9DI89-F1
#
_cell.length_a   1.000
_cell.length_b   1.000
_cell.length_c   1.000
_cell.angle_alpha   90.00
_cell.angle_beta   90.00
_cell.angle_gamma   90.00
#
_symmetry.space_group_name_H-M   'P 1'
#
loop_
_entity.id
_entity.type
_entity.pdbx_description
1 polymer ?
#
loop_
_entity_poly.entity_id
_entity_poly.type
_entity_poly.pdbx_seq_one_letter_code
_entity_poly.pdbx_strand_id
1 'polypeptide(L)'
;MVNVHEVRSEYEKQTQVRAALAEELAVLKQLEELAAKGLSTPKGKNGFSRLSSLSPNARMARIASLENMLSISSNSLVAMASQLSEAEERERSFSSRGRWHHLRSMGDAKCLLQYTFNSLADARCQLYDKDTEMKEMKEQLKELVGLLRQSETRRKEAEKELKLREQAVAIALASSASNNSQGSLKHTADDLSGPLSPISTPAQKQLKYTPGIANGQVRDSA
;
A
#
# COMPACT_ATOMS: atom_id res chain seq x y z
N MET A 1 -9.77 -6.78 -8.63
CA MET A 1 -10.57 -8.00 -8.36
C MET A 1 -10.89 -8.01 -6.88
N VAL A 2 -12.17 -8.09 -6.51
CA VAL A 2 -12.60 -8.12 -5.08
C VAL A 2 -12.42 -9.55 -4.55
N ASN A 3 -11.88 -9.69 -3.34
CA ASN A 3 -11.69 -10.99 -2.70
C ASN A 3 -13.01 -11.49 -2.08
N VAL A 4 -13.72 -12.37 -2.79
CA VAL A 4 -15.08 -12.83 -2.42
C VAL A 4 -15.14 -13.43 -1.00
N HIS A 5 -14.10 -14.17 -0.60
CA HIS A 5 -14.05 -14.78 0.74
C HIS A 5 -13.96 -13.74 1.86
N GLU A 6 -13.21 -12.66 1.62
CA GLU A 6 -13.08 -11.55 2.57
C GLU A 6 -14.40 -10.80 2.71
N VAL A 7 -15.08 -10.51 1.59
CA VAL A 7 -16.41 -9.85 1.61
C VAL A 7 -17.45 -10.71 2.33
N ARG A 8 -17.42 -12.04 2.19
CA ARG A 8 -18.31 -12.94 2.96
C ARG A 8 -18.04 -12.89 4.46
N SER A 9 -16.77 -12.91 4.85
CA SER A 9 -16.37 -12.81 6.26
C SER A 9 -16.84 -11.48 6.88
N GLU A 10 -16.65 -10.36 6.18
CA GLU A 10 -17.10 -9.05 6.65
C GLU A 10 -18.62 -8.91 6.66
N TYR A 11 -19.32 -9.47 5.66
CA TYR A 11 -20.79 -9.50 5.64
C TYR A 11 -21.37 -10.21 6.87
N GLU A 12 -20.78 -11.33 7.27
CA GLU A 12 -21.23 -12.10 8.44
C GLU A 12 -20.96 -11.35 9.75
N LYS A 13 -19.77 -10.75 9.90
CA LYS A 13 -19.46 -9.87 11.05
C LYS A 13 -20.44 -8.69 11.13
N GLN A 14 -20.70 -8.02 10.01
CA GLN A 14 -21.63 -6.89 9.95
C GLN A 14 -23.06 -7.31 10.29
N THR A 15 -23.46 -8.53 9.90
CA THR A 15 -24.77 -9.10 10.24
C THR A 15 -24.89 -9.31 11.75
N GLN A 16 -23.85 -9.83 12.40
CA GLN A 16 -23.81 -9.98 13.87
C GLN A 16 -23.88 -8.63 14.59
N VAL A 17 -23.11 -7.63 14.13
CA VAL A 17 -23.17 -6.27 14.68
C VAL A 17 -24.58 -5.69 14.55
N ARG A 18 -25.23 -5.87 13.39
CA ARG A 18 -26.61 -5.41 13.19
C ARG A 18 -27.59 -6.08 14.15
N ALA A 19 -27.45 -7.39 14.39
CA ALA A 19 -28.29 -8.12 15.32
C ALA A 19 -28.16 -7.59 16.75
N ALA A 20 -26.92 -7.36 17.21
CA ALA A 20 -26.66 -6.78 18.53
C ALA A 20 -27.24 -5.37 18.70
N LEU A 21 -27.12 -4.51 17.67
CA LEU A 21 -27.72 -3.18 17.67
C LEU A 21 -29.25 -3.22 17.72
N ALA A 22 -29.87 -4.19 17.01
CA ALA A 22 -31.32 -4.36 17.00
C ALA A 22 -31.84 -4.87 18.35
N GLU A 23 -31.09 -5.76 19.03
CA GLU A 23 -31.42 -6.23 20.37
C GLU A 23 -31.36 -5.10 21.39
N GLU A 24 -30.30 -4.29 21.39
CA GLU A 24 -30.18 -3.12 22.28
C GLU A 24 -31.35 -2.13 22.07
N LEU A 25 -31.67 -1.84 20.81
CA LEU A 25 -32.77 -0.95 20.47
C LEU A 25 -34.13 -1.50 20.92
N ALA A 26 -34.38 -2.80 20.76
CA ALA A 26 -35.62 -3.43 21.20
C ALA A 26 -35.79 -3.33 22.72
N VAL A 27 -34.72 -3.57 23.49
CA VAL A 27 -34.73 -3.44 24.95
C VAL A 27 -35.00 -1.99 25.36
N LEU A 28 -34.39 -1.01 24.70
CA LEU A 28 -34.62 0.41 24.99
C LEU A 28 -36.05 0.86 24.67
N LYS A 29 -36.62 0.43 23.54
CA LYS A 29 -38.02 0.73 23.19
C LYS A 29 -39.00 0.12 24.18
N GLN A 30 -38.77 -1.12 24.63
CA GLN A 30 -39.57 -1.75 25.68
C GLN A 30 -39.48 -0.98 27.00
N LEU A 31 -38.30 -0.51 27.37
CA LEU A 31 -38.08 0.27 28.60
C LEU A 31 -38.77 1.64 28.53
N GLU A 32 -38.76 2.30 27.38
CA GLU A 32 -39.52 3.54 27.15
C GLU A 32 -41.04 3.31 27.25
N GLU A 33 -41.55 2.23 26.67
CA GLU A 33 -42.97 1.89 26.71
C GLU A 33 -43.45 1.53 28.13
N LEU A 34 -42.62 0.81 28.91
CA LEU A 34 -42.91 0.53 30.33
C LEU A 34 -42.91 1.80 31.18
N ALA A 35 -41.96 2.71 30.94
CA ALA A 35 -41.90 4.00 31.63
C ALA A 35 -43.12 4.87 31.30
N ALA A 36 -43.55 4.91 30.03
CA ALA A 36 -44.75 5.63 29.61
C ALA A 36 -46.04 5.08 30.24
N LYS A 37 -46.09 3.77 30.53
CA LYS A 37 -47.24 3.10 31.18
C LYS A 37 -47.14 3.05 32.71
N GLY A 38 -46.08 3.63 33.31
CA GLY A 38 -45.88 3.64 34.76
C GLY A 38 -45.61 2.28 35.40
N LEU A 39 -45.23 1.27 34.60
CA LEU A 39 -44.95 -0.10 35.06
C LEU A 39 -43.47 -0.25 35.44
N SER A 40 -43.18 -0.93 36.56
CA SER A 40 -41.81 -1.19 36.99
C SER A 40 -41.11 -2.21 36.08
N THR A 41 -39.80 -2.03 35.90
CA THR A 41 -38.99 -2.92 35.05
C THR A 41 -38.93 -4.34 35.61
N PRO A 42 -38.97 -5.39 34.76
CA PRO A 42 -38.80 -6.77 35.23
C PRO A 42 -37.40 -6.94 35.81
N LYS A 43 -37.34 -7.15 37.13
CA LYS A 43 -36.09 -7.33 37.87
C LYS A 43 -35.53 -8.72 37.58
N GLY A 44 -34.63 -8.84 36.59
CA GLY A 44 -33.97 -10.13 36.35
C GLY A 44 -33.13 -10.30 35.07
N LYS A 45 -33.11 -9.34 34.13
CA LYS A 45 -32.28 -9.45 32.91
C LYS A 45 -31.20 -8.38 32.87
N ASN A 46 -29.95 -8.82 32.79
CA ASN A 46 -28.70 -8.07 32.97
C ASN A 46 -28.56 -6.84 32.04
N GLY A 47 -29.36 -6.75 30.96
CA GLY A 47 -29.40 -5.60 30.04
C GLY A 47 -30.23 -4.41 30.53
N PHE A 48 -31.26 -4.63 31.35
CA PHE A 48 -32.14 -3.54 31.80
C PHE A 48 -31.47 -2.61 32.82
N SER A 49 -30.54 -3.11 33.64
CA SER A 49 -29.97 -2.35 34.76
C SER A 49 -29.10 -1.15 34.33
N ARG A 50 -28.34 -1.26 33.23
CA ARG A 50 -27.51 -0.14 32.72
C ARG A 50 -28.31 0.87 31.92
N LEU A 51 -29.39 0.43 31.29
CA LEU A 51 -30.22 1.26 30.41
C LEU A 51 -31.33 1.99 31.20
N SER A 52 -31.74 1.45 32.36
CA SER A 52 -32.71 2.09 33.27
C SER A 52 -32.17 3.31 34.01
N SER A 53 -30.84 3.49 34.11
CA SER A 53 -30.21 4.63 34.79
C SER A 53 -30.09 5.88 33.90
N LEU A 54 -30.46 5.78 32.62
CA LEU A 54 -30.43 6.91 31.69
C LEU A 54 -31.62 7.83 31.91
N SER A 55 -31.41 9.14 31.81
CA SER A 55 -32.52 10.10 31.81
C SER A 55 -33.41 9.90 30.57
N PRO A 56 -34.69 10.33 30.59
CA PRO A 56 -35.59 10.20 29.44
C PRO A 56 -35.01 10.79 28.13
N ASN A 57 -34.43 11.99 28.18
CA ASN A 57 -33.75 12.57 27.02
C ASN A 57 -32.55 11.76 26.55
N ALA A 58 -31.76 11.19 27.47
CA ALA A 58 -30.62 10.34 27.11
C ALA A 58 -31.08 9.02 26.46
N ARG A 59 -32.20 8.44 26.90
CA ARG A 59 -32.80 7.26 26.26
C ARG A 59 -33.28 7.58 24.84
N MET A 60 -34.00 8.68 24.65
CA MET A 60 -34.45 9.12 23.31
C MET A 60 -33.28 9.38 22.36
N ALA A 61 -32.22 10.06 22.83
CA ALA A 61 -31.01 10.27 22.03
C ALA A 61 -30.31 8.95 21.66
N ARG A 62 -30.26 7.98 22.59
CA ARG A 62 -29.69 6.66 22.33
C ARG A 62 -30.52 5.87 21.31
N ILE A 63 -31.85 5.92 21.40
CA ILE A 63 -32.75 5.28 20.42
C ILE A 63 -32.49 5.83 19.03
N ALA A 64 -32.48 7.16 18.84
CA ALA A 64 -32.22 7.78 17.55
C ALA A 64 -30.83 7.42 16.99
N SER A 65 -29.81 7.35 17.87
CA SER A 65 -28.46 6.91 17.49
C SER A 65 -28.42 5.46 17.01
N LEU A 66 -29.10 4.55 17.72
CA LEU A 66 -29.20 3.14 17.32
C LEU A 66 -29.97 2.95 16.01
N GLU A 67 -31.04 3.72 15.78
CA GLU A 67 -31.79 3.72 14.51
C GLU A 67 -30.90 4.17 13.34
N ASN A 68 -30.10 5.22 13.54
CA ASN A 68 -29.14 5.67 12.54
C ASN A 68 -28.05 4.61 12.27
N MET A 69 -27.49 4.00 13.31
CA MET A 69 -26.49 2.93 13.14
C MET A 69 -27.07 1.69 12.44
N LEU A 70 -28.34 1.33 12.72
CA LEU A 70 -29.04 0.26 12.03
C LEU A 70 -29.27 0.58 10.55
N SER A 71 -29.62 1.84 10.23
CA SER A 71 -29.74 2.30 8.84
C SER A 71 -28.41 2.17 8.09
N ILE A 72 -27.32 2.70 8.66
CA ILE A 72 -25.97 2.60 8.08
C ILE A 72 -25.56 1.13 7.90
N SER A 73 -25.75 0.30 8.92
CA SER A 73 -25.43 -1.12 8.88
C SER A 73 -26.23 -1.88 7.81
N SER A 74 -27.51 -1.53 7.65
CA SER A 74 -28.37 -2.11 6.60
C SER A 74 -27.86 -1.75 5.21
N ASN A 75 -27.49 -0.48 4.99
CA ASN A 75 -26.94 -0.03 3.71
C ASN A 75 -25.61 -0.73 3.38
N SER A 76 -24.75 -0.91 4.38
CA SER A 76 -23.49 -1.65 4.23
C SER A 76 -23.73 -3.12 3.82
N LEU A 77 -24.68 -3.81 4.47
CA LEU A 77 -25.05 -5.17 4.10
C LEU A 77 -25.60 -5.27 2.68
N VAL A 78 -26.44 -4.33 2.25
CA VAL A 78 -26.94 -4.28 0.87
C VAL A 78 -25.81 -4.09 -0.13
N ALA A 79 -24.87 -3.17 0.14
CA ALA A 79 -23.72 -2.94 -0.72
C ALA A 79 -22.81 -4.18 -0.81
N MET A 80 -22.55 -4.86 0.31
CA MET A 80 -21.76 -6.09 0.33
C MET A 80 -22.48 -7.25 -0.37
N ALA A 81 -23.79 -7.41 -0.18
CA ALA A 81 -24.59 -8.39 -0.90
C ALA A 81 -24.59 -8.13 -2.42
N SER A 82 -24.61 -6.86 -2.84
CA SER A 82 -24.47 -6.48 -4.24
C SER A 82 -23.10 -6.87 -4.79
N GLN A 83 -22.01 -6.62 -4.06
CA GLN A 83 -20.67 -7.03 -4.47
C GLN A 83 -20.54 -8.55 -4.59
N LEU A 84 -21.11 -9.29 -3.66
CA LEU A 84 -21.15 -10.76 -3.72
C LEU A 84 -21.96 -11.26 -4.91
N SER A 85 -23.11 -10.63 -5.19
CA SER A 85 -23.97 -10.98 -6.33
C SER A 85 -23.29 -10.68 -7.65
N GLU A 86 -22.65 -9.51 -7.78
CA GLU A 86 -21.91 -9.13 -8.99
C GLU A 86 -20.65 -10.00 -9.17
N ALA A 87 -19.98 -10.38 -8.09
CA ALA A 87 -18.87 -11.34 -8.15
C ALA A 87 -19.35 -12.71 -8.62
N GLU A 88 -20.49 -13.18 -8.13
CA GLU A 88 -21.11 -14.43 -8.56
C GLU A 88 -21.62 -14.34 -10.02
N GLU A 89 -22.14 -13.21 -10.46
CA GLU A 89 -22.56 -13.00 -11.85
C GLU A 89 -21.36 -12.98 -12.80
N ARG A 90 -20.27 -12.31 -12.44
CA ARG A 90 -19.00 -12.41 -13.18
C ARG A 90 -18.50 -13.86 -13.19
N GLU A 91 -18.56 -14.56 -12.07
CA GLU A 91 -18.18 -15.98 -12.04
C GLU A 91 -19.11 -16.82 -12.93
N ARG A 92 -20.42 -16.56 -12.98
CA ARG A 92 -21.35 -17.25 -13.90
C ARG A 92 -21.11 -16.89 -15.37
N SER A 93 -20.63 -15.68 -15.69
CA SER A 93 -20.30 -15.31 -17.08
C SER A 93 -19.00 -15.96 -17.56
N PHE A 94 -18.04 -16.24 -16.66
CA PHE A 94 -16.82 -17.00 -16.95
C PHE A 94 -16.98 -18.53 -16.80
N SER A 95 -17.74 -19.00 -15.81
CA SER A 95 -18.20 -20.37 -15.60
C SER A 95 -19.68 -20.48 -15.96
N SER A 96 -19.96 -20.29 -17.24
CA SER A 96 -21.29 -20.50 -17.76
C SER A 96 -21.63 -21.99 -17.68
N ARG A 97 -22.45 -22.36 -16.69
CA ARG A 97 -23.35 -23.52 -16.78
C ARG A 97 -24.18 -23.47 -18.08
N GLY A 98 -24.31 -22.28 -18.69
CA GLY A 98 -24.79 -22.04 -20.05
C GLY A 98 -23.88 -22.54 -21.19
N ARG A 99 -22.55 -22.42 -21.19
CA ARG A 99 -21.70 -22.91 -22.32
C ARG A 99 -21.79 -24.43 -22.48
N TRP A 100 -21.83 -25.17 -21.37
CA TRP A 100 -22.07 -26.62 -21.41
C TRP A 100 -23.45 -26.95 -21.98
N HIS A 101 -24.45 -26.10 -21.73
CA HIS A 101 -25.80 -26.25 -22.27
C HIS A 101 -25.90 -25.93 -23.78
N HIS A 102 -24.89 -25.27 -24.35
CA HIS A 102 -24.75 -25.02 -25.80
C HIS A 102 -23.92 -26.09 -26.52
N LEU A 103 -23.40 -27.10 -25.81
CA LEU A 103 -22.76 -28.27 -26.42
C LEU A 103 -23.84 -29.20 -27.03
N ARG A 104 -24.60 -28.68 -28.00
CA ARG A 104 -25.60 -29.44 -28.74
C ARG A 104 -24.96 -30.29 -29.83
N SER A 105 -23.71 -30.00 -30.20
CA SER A 105 -22.94 -30.75 -31.18
C SER A 105 -21.50 -31.04 -30.74
N MET A 106 -20.89 -32.07 -31.32
CA MET A 106 -19.46 -32.37 -31.17
C MET A 106 -18.56 -31.25 -31.72
N GLY A 107 -19.04 -30.45 -32.67
CA GLY A 107 -18.31 -29.29 -33.20
C GLY A 107 -18.12 -28.21 -32.13
N ASP A 108 -19.17 -27.91 -31.37
CA ASP A 108 -19.12 -26.94 -30.27
C ASP A 108 -18.17 -27.39 -29.17
N ALA A 109 -18.17 -28.70 -28.87
CA ALA A 109 -17.24 -29.31 -27.91
C ALA A 109 -15.78 -29.16 -28.37
N LYS A 110 -15.52 -29.41 -29.65
CA LYS A 110 -14.18 -29.24 -30.24
C LYS A 110 -13.72 -27.78 -30.16
N CYS A 111 -14.57 -26.83 -30.54
CA CYS A 111 -14.24 -25.41 -30.51
C CYS A 111 -13.92 -24.93 -29.08
N LEU A 112 -14.74 -25.33 -28.10
CA LEU A 112 -14.52 -24.99 -26.70
C LEU A 112 -13.20 -25.60 -26.18
N LEU A 113 -12.94 -26.88 -26.47
CA LEU A 113 -11.70 -27.53 -26.08
C LEU A 113 -10.48 -26.84 -26.68
N GLN A 114 -10.52 -26.51 -27.97
CA GLN A 114 -9.43 -25.81 -28.64
C GLN A 114 -9.18 -24.44 -28.02
N TYR A 115 -10.23 -23.66 -27.73
CA TYR A 115 -10.12 -22.37 -27.06
C TYR A 115 -9.49 -22.51 -25.67
N THR A 116 -9.98 -23.45 -24.86
CA THR A 116 -9.43 -23.69 -23.51
C THR A 116 -7.98 -24.15 -23.55
N PHE A 117 -7.61 -24.98 -24.52
CA PHE A 117 -6.24 -25.43 -24.71
C PHE A 117 -5.32 -24.27 -25.11
N ASN A 118 -5.74 -23.43 -26.06
CA ASN A 118 -4.96 -22.26 -26.48
C ASN A 118 -4.79 -21.28 -25.32
N SER A 119 -5.87 -20.96 -24.61
CA SER A 119 -5.82 -20.05 -23.46
C SER A 119 -4.90 -20.59 -22.34
N LEU A 120 -4.93 -21.89 -22.07
CA LEU A 120 -4.04 -22.53 -21.11
C LEU A 120 -2.59 -22.52 -21.58
N ALA A 121 -2.34 -22.77 -22.88
CA ALA A 121 -1.02 -22.72 -23.46
C ALA A 121 -0.42 -21.30 -23.36
N ASP A 122 -1.19 -20.28 -23.70
CA ASP A 122 -0.79 -18.87 -23.59
C ASP A 122 -0.47 -18.49 -22.13
N ALA A 123 -1.33 -18.87 -21.19
CA ALA A 123 -1.10 -18.63 -19.77
C ALA A 123 0.18 -19.31 -19.27
N ARG A 124 0.48 -20.53 -19.75
CA ARG A 124 1.71 -21.24 -19.41
C ARG A 124 2.94 -20.53 -19.98
N CYS A 125 2.89 -20.06 -21.22
CA CYS A 125 4.00 -19.29 -21.82
C CYS A 125 4.26 -18.01 -21.02
N GLN A 126 3.22 -17.24 -20.70
CA GLN A 126 3.36 -16.02 -19.90
C GLN A 126 3.95 -16.30 -18.51
N LEU A 127 3.61 -17.44 -17.90
CA LEU A 127 4.16 -17.84 -16.62
C LEU A 127 5.66 -18.14 -16.73
N TYR A 128 6.09 -18.83 -17.80
CA TYR A 128 7.50 -19.08 -18.07
C TYR A 128 8.28 -17.78 -18.28
N ASP A 129 7.75 -16.84 -19.05
CA ASP A 129 8.40 -15.54 -19.29
C ASP A 129 8.60 -14.79 -17.97
N LYS A 130 7.56 -14.74 -17.13
CA LYS A 130 7.61 -14.15 -15.79
C LYS A 130 8.62 -14.84 -14.87
N ASP A 131 8.70 -16.17 -14.91
CA ASP A 131 9.66 -16.92 -14.10
C ASP A 131 11.11 -16.64 -14.55
N THR A 132 11.34 -16.50 -15.86
CA THR A 132 12.66 -16.12 -16.39
C THR A 132 13.04 -14.69 -16.00
N GLU A 133 12.12 -13.72 -16.14
CA GLU A 133 12.34 -12.34 -15.72
C GLU A 133 12.62 -12.24 -14.21
N MET A 134 11.87 -12.98 -13.39
CA MET A 134 12.09 -13.04 -11.95
C MET A 134 13.47 -13.61 -11.60
N LYS A 135 13.94 -14.63 -12.32
CA LYS A 135 15.29 -15.20 -12.13
C LYS A 135 16.38 -14.20 -12.48
N GLU A 136 16.24 -13.49 -13.59
CA GLU A 136 17.18 -12.45 -14.03
C GLU A 136 17.24 -11.30 -13.02
N MET A 137 16.10 -10.75 -12.62
CA MET A 137 16.03 -9.67 -11.63
C MET A 137 16.63 -10.09 -10.28
N LYS A 138 16.46 -11.37 -9.89
CA LYS A 138 17.08 -11.93 -8.70
C LYS A 138 18.61 -12.04 -8.84
N GLU A 139 19.12 -12.31 -10.02
CA GLU A 139 20.55 -12.34 -10.30
C GLU A 139 21.15 -10.92 -10.27
N GLN A 140 20.51 -9.96 -10.93
CA GLN A 140 20.89 -8.54 -10.87
C GLN A 140 20.92 -8.02 -9.43
N LEU A 141 19.93 -8.41 -8.60
CA LEU A 141 19.91 -8.05 -7.18
C LEU A 141 21.11 -8.65 -6.43
N LYS A 142 21.46 -9.92 -6.70
CA LYS A 142 22.63 -10.56 -6.08
C LYS A 142 23.92 -9.84 -6.47
N GLU A 143 24.05 -9.46 -7.73
CA GLU A 143 25.22 -8.71 -8.23
C GLU A 143 25.32 -7.35 -7.54
N LEU A 144 24.23 -6.58 -7.48
CA LEU A 144 24.18 -5.29 -6.79
C LEU A 144 24.54 -5.42 -5.30
N VAL A 145 24.04 -6.44 -4.62
CA VAL A 145 24.40 -6.73 -3.22
C VAL A 145 25.90 -7.04 -3.09
N GLY A 146 26.46 -7.79 -4.05
CA GLY A 146 27.90 -8.07 -4.12
C GLY A 146 28.75 -6.80 -4.29
N LEU A 147 28.38 -5.95 -5.24
CA LEU A 147 29.04 -4.67 -5.49
C LEU A 147 28.95 -3.73 -4.28
N LEU A 148 27.79 -3.66 -3.62
CA LEU A 148 27.59 -2.84 -2.43
C LEU A 148 28.52 -3.28 -1.29
N ARG A 149 28.62 -4.60 -1.03
CA ARG A 149 29.56 -5.13 -0.03
C ARG A 149 31.00 -4.81 -0.36
N GLN A 150 31.41 -4.96 -1.61
CA GLN A 150 32.77 -4.63 -2.04
C GLN A 150 33.06 -3.13 -1.88
N SER A 151 32.11 -2.28 -2.26
CA SER A 151 32.19 -0.82 -2.07
C SER A 151 32.29 -0.46 -0.59
N GLU A 152 31.53 -1.12 0.28
CA GLU A 152 31.59 -0.90 1.74
C GLU A 152 32.96 -1.26 2.31
N THR A 153 33.55 -2.38 1.88
CA THR A 153 34.92 -2.78 2.27
C THR A 153 35.95 -1.74 1.81
N ARG A 154 35.91 -1.35 0.53
CA ARG A 154 36.83 -0.32 -0.02
C ARG A 154 36.70 1.01 0.72
N ARG A 155 35.47 1.43 1.07
CA ARG A 155 35.23 2.62 1.87
C ARG A 155 35.86 2.52 3.26
N LYS A 156 35.73 1.37 3.94
CA LYS A 156 36.34 1.13 5.25
C LYS A 156 37.87 1.14 5.19
N GLU A 157 38.47 0.65 4.11
CA GLU A 157 39.92 0.69 3.89
C GLU A 157 40.42 2.13 3.65
N ALA A 158 39.76 2.87 2.76
CA ALA A 158 40.08 4.28 2.50
C ALA A 158 39.94 5.16 3.77
N GLU A 159 38.93 4.89 4.60
CA GLU A 159 38.74 5.59 5.88
C GLU A 159 39.89 5.31 6.86
N LYS A 160 40.43 4.08 6.88
CA LYS A 160 41.62 3.75 7.70
C LYS A 160 42.88 4.43 7.16
N GLU A 161 43.08 4.43 5.85
CA GLU A 161 44.22 5.08 5.20
C GLU A 161 44.20 6.59 5.43
N LEU A 162 43.02 7.22 5.35
CA LEU A 162 42.83 8.64 5.66
C LEU A 162 43.19 8.95 7.12
N LYS A 163 42.69 8.16 8.08
CA LYS A 163 43.03 8.34 9.51
C LYS A 163 44.53 8.24 9.77
N LEU A 164 45.22 7.31 9.11
CA LEU A 164 46.68 7.19 9.20
C LEU A 164 47.40 8.41 8.60
N ARG A 165 46.94 8.91 7.46
CA ARG A 165 47.48 10.14 6.84
C ARG A 165 47.27 11.36 7.71
N GLU A 166 46.06 11.55 8.26
CA GLU A 166 45.74 12.64 9.18
C GLU A 166 46.63 12.60 10.43
N GLN A 167 46.84 11.42 11.01
CA GLN A 167 47.73 11.24 12.15
C GLN A 167 49.19 11.58 11.79
N ALA A 168 49.68 11.16 10.62
CA ALA A 168 51.02 11.50 10.14
C ALA A 168 51.20 13.01 9.92
N VAL A 169 50.19 13.69 9.35
CA VAL A 169 50.18 15.15 9.18
C VAL A 169 50.20 15.85 10.54
N ALA A 170 49.39 15.40 11.50
CA ALA A 170 49.37 15.97 12.85
C ALA A 170 50.74 15.85 13.56
N ILE A 171 51.41 14.70 13.43
CA ILE A 171 52.77 14.49 13.97
C ILE A 171 53.78 15.43 13.29
N ALA A 172 53.77 15.53 11.96
CA ALA A 172 54.68 16.41 11.23
C ALA A 172 54.50 17.89 11.62
N LEU A 173 53.25 18.34 11.77
CA LEU A 173 52.94 19.69 12.25
C LEU A 173 53.42 19.91 13.69
N ALA A 174 53.21 18.96 14.59
CA ALA A 174 53.68 19.05 15.97
C ALA A 174 55.22 19.09 16.07
N SER A 175 55.93 18.29 15.28
CA SER A 175 57.39 18.34 15.20
C SER A 175 57.91 19.66 14.62
N SER A 176 57.21 20.24 13.62
CA SER A 176 57.57 21.55 13.08
C SER A 176 57.36 22.70 14.08
N ALA A 177 56.31 22.63 14.91
CA ALA A 177 56.04 23.62 15.96
C ALA A 177 57.06 23.55 17.10
N SER A 178 57.54 22.35 17.45
CA SER A 178 58.61 22.15 18.44
C SER A 178 59.98 22.64 17.94
N ASN A 179 60.20 22.70 16.63
CA ASN A 179 61.46 23.17 16.04
C ASN A 179 61.50 24.69 15.82
N ASN A 180 60.39 25.40 16.04
CA ASN A 180 60.27 26.84 15.74
C ASN A 180 60.34 27.74 16.99
N SER A 181 60.79 27.20 18.13
CA SER A 181 60.98 27.94 19.39
C SER A 181 62.40 28.45 19.64
N GLN A 182 63.18 28.71 18.58
CA GLN A 182 64.42 29.50 18.69
C GLN A 182 64.65 30.34 17.41
N GLY A 183 64.47 31.66 17.49
CA GLY A 183 65.26 32.60 16.68
C GLY A 183 64.51 33.61 15.81
N SER A 184 64.45 34.84 16.34
CA SER A 184 64.84 36.08 15.63
C SER A 184 63.89 36.72 14.60
N LEU A 185 63.22 37.76 15.09
CA LEU A 185 63.12 39.13 14.54
C LEU A 185 64.05 39.45 13.31
N LYS A 186 63.45 39.86 12.17
CA LYS A 186 63.76 41.09 11.37
C LYS A 186 63.17 41.07 9.93
N HIS A 187 62.30 42.04 9.65
CA HIS A 187 62.14 42.91 8.46
C HIS A 187 62.63 42.45 7.07
N THR A 188 61.76 42.49 6.04
CA THR A 188 61.70 43.54 4.96
C THR A 188 60.74 43.13 3.83
N ALA A 189 60.10 44.14 3.23
CA ALA A 189 59.13 44.07 2.12
C ALA A 189 59.83 43.96 0.74
N ASP A 190 59.21 43.33 -0.25
CA ASP A 190 58.76 44.01 -1.48
C ASP A 190 57.89 43.10 -2.38
N ASP A 191 57.04 43.76 -3.18
CA ASP A 191 55.95 43.29 -4.03
C ASP A 191 56.30 42.33 -5.18
N LEU A 192 55.34 41.46 -5.56
CA LEU A 192 54.96 41.18 -6.98
C LEU A 192 53.71 40.27 -7.09
N SER A 193 52.57 40.92 -7.38
CA SER A 193 51.50 40.52 -8.31
C SER A 193 50.71 39.20 -8.15
N GLY A 194 49.40 39.35 -7.89
CA GLY A 194 48.33 38.68 -8.68
C GLY A 194 47.38 37.73 -7.92
N PRO A 195 46.06 38.02 -7.84
CA PRO A 195 45.07 37.07 -7.31
C PRO A 195 44.56 36.16 -8.44
N LEU A 196 44.76 34.84 -8.31
CA LEU A 196 44.11 33.86 -9.18
C LEU A 196 42.91 33.25 -8.45
N SER A 197 41.75 33.89 -8.61
CA SER A 197 40.45 33.25 -8.37
C SER A 197 40.21 32.17 -9.44
N PRO A 198 39.71 30.97 -9.09
CA PRO A 198 39.33 30.00 -10.09
C PRO A 198 38.00 30.42 -10.76
N ILE A 199 38.02 30.48 -12.09
CA ILE A 199 36.84 30.58 -12.95
C ILE A 199 35.94 29.37 -12.66
N SER A 200 34.68 29.62 -12.29
CA SER A 200 33.62 28.61 -12.31
C SER A 200 32.78 28.78 -13.57
N THR A 201 32.80 27.77 -14.42
CA THR A 201 32.02 27.66 -15.67
C THR A 201 30.51 27.54 -15.41
N PRO A 202 29.63 27.95 -16.33
CA PRO A 202 28.19 27.94 -16.12
C PRO A 202 27.62 26.51 -16.16
N ALA A 203 26.68 26.23 -15.25
CA ALA A 203 25.96 24.96 -15.16
C ALA A 203 25.19 24.63 -16.45
N GLN A 204 25.33 23.40 -16.95
CA GLN A 204 24.57 22.89 -18.08
C GLN A 204 23.08 22.74 -17.73
N LYS A 205 22.26 23.31 -18.62
CA LYS A 205 20.81 23.41 -18.54
C LYS A 205 20.14 22.03 -18.55
N GLN A 206 19.08 21.91 -17.77
CA GLN A 206 18.24 20.73 -17.68
C GLN A 206 17.64 20.33 -19.05
N LEU A 207 17.74 19.04 -19.36
CA LEU A 207 17.11 18.42 -20.52
C LEU A 207 15.60 18.30 -20.24
N LYS A 208 14.79 19.17 -20.86
CA LYS A 208 13.33 19.04 -20.88
C LYS A 208 12.94 17.88 -21.79
N TYR A 209 12.49 16.76 -21.23
CA TYR A 209 11.87 15.70 -22.01
C TYR A 209 10.40 16.08 -22.27
N THR A 210 10.02 16.15 -23.55
CA THR A 210 8.63 16.33 -23.99
C THR A 210 8.23 15.06 -24.74
N PRO A 211 7.22 14.29 -24.31
CA PRO A 211 6.73 13.17 -25.09
C PRO A 211 5.93 13.69 -26.29
N GLY A 212 6.42 13.39 -27.50
CA GLY A 212 5.74 13.67 -28.76
C GLY A 212 4.54 12.74 -28.96
N ILE A 213 3.43 13.35 -29.38
CA ILE A 213 2.19 12.72 -29.83
C ILE A 213 2.47 12.04 -31.18
N ALA A 214 2.20 10.73 -31.28
CA ALA A 214 2.13 10.03 -32.56
C ALA A 214 0.65 9.75 -32.89
N ASN A 215 0.09 10.57 -33.77
CA ASN A 215 -1.16 10.28 -34.47
C ASN A 215 -0.89 9.27 -35.58
N GLY A 216 -1.60 8.14 -35.57
CA GLY A 216 -1.69 7.19 -36.67
C GLY A 216 -3.15 6.98 -37.06
N GLN A 217 -3.58 7.65 -38.11
CA GLN A 217 -4.89 7.53 -38.74
C GLN A 217 -4.97 6.28 -39.63
N VAL A 218 -6.16 5.67 -39.65
CA VAL A 218 -6.86 5.06 -40.81
C VAL A 218 -6.34 3.71 -41.35
N ARG A 219 -7.20 2.67 -41.30
CA ARG A 219 -7.96 2.24 -42.51
C ARG A 219 -9.05 1.21 -42.19
N ASP A 220 -10.28 1.61 -42.50
CA ASP A 220 -11.41 0.71 -42.79
C ASP A 220 -11.11 -0.11 -44.04
N SER A 221 -11.51 -1.39 -44.05
CA SER A 221 -11.85 -2.12 -45.27
C SER A 221 -12.75 -3.33 -44.94
N ALA A 222 -13.97 -3.24 -45.48
CA ALA A 222 -14.88 -4.27 -45.99
C ALA A 222 -15.29 -5.45 -45.09
#